data_AF-A0AA36HCS3-F1
#
_entry.id   AF-A0AA36HCS3-F1
#
_cell.length_a   1.000
_cell.length_b   1.000
_cell.length_c   1.000
_cell.angle_alpha   90.00
_cell.angle_beta   90.00
_cell.angle_gamma   90.00
#
_symmetry.space_group_name_H-M   'P 1'
#
loop_
_entity.id
_entity.type
_entity.pdbx_description
1 polymer ?
#
loop_
_entity_poly.entity_id
_entity_poly.type
_entity_poly.pdbx_seq_one_letter_code
_entity_poly.pdbx_strand_id
1 'polypeptide(L)'
;MTPNPTSTKTGAQQFQELYTNLKTNFDIKTIWLQITSPIKWEANIAKNVDFINGIIEAAKAYGITIGIYTSGYDWQQITHDWTGPTDTPLWYWNVLGSGPMAETPNNFDDFHIFGPWTAASVKQFGQEEPICGQTVNRDIYTPPLLIKTDSFSSNGTIQIGGYV
;
A
#
# COMPACT_ATOMS: atom_id res chain seq x y z
N MET A 1 1.79 7.18 2.46
CA MET A 1 1.04 8.39 2.83
C MET A 1 -0.37 7.98 3.25
N THR A 2 -0.86 8.54 4.35
CA THR A 2 -2.24 8.38 4.77
C THR A 2 -3.03 9.58 4.24
N PRO A 3 -3.96 9.38 3.28
CA PRO A 3 -4.75 10.46 2.72
C PRO A 3 -5.76 10.98 3.74
N ASN A 4 -6.14 12.25 3.60
CA ASN A 4 -7.25 12.85 4.33
C ASN A 4 -8.34 13.32 3.35
N PRO A 5 -9.20 12.42 2.84
CA PRO A 5 -10.16 12.75 1.78
C PRO A 5 -11.25 13.74 2.22
N THR A 6 -11.50 13.88 3.53
CA THR A 6 -12.49 14.80 4.10
C THR A 6 -11.94 16.20 4.39
N SER A 7 -10.64 16.44 4.11
CA SER A 7 -10.04 17.77 4.25
C SER A 7 -10.48 18.74 3.14
N THR A 8 -10.15 20.01 3.30
CA THR A 8 -10.36 21.02 2.25
C THR A 8 -9.37 20.92 1.08
N LYS A 9 -8.31 20.11 1.21
CA LYS A 9 -7.26 19.95 0.19
C LYS A 9 -7.60 18.80 -0.75
N THR A 10 -7.40 19.00 -2.05
CA THR A 10 -7.52 17.95 -3.06
C THR A 10 -6.43 16.88 -2.87
N GLY A 11 -6.65 15.71 -3.47
CA GLY A 11 -5.64 14.65 -3.50
C GLY A 11 -4.31 15.14 -4.07
N ALA A 12 -4.35 15.87 -5.18
CA ALA A 12 -3.16 16.46 -5.80
C ALA A 12 -2.38 17.39 -4.84
N GLN A 13 -3.09 18.24 -4.08
CA GLN A 13 -2.46 19.14 -3.11
C GLN A 13 -1.77 18.37 -1.98
N GLN A 14 -2.42 17.35 -1.43
CA GLN A 14 -1.83 16.52 -0.36
C GLN A 14 -0.57 15.79 -0.85
N PHE A 15 -0.59 15.26 -2.08
CA PHE A 15 0.59 14.67 -2.69
C PHE A 15 1.71 15.70 -2.87
N GLN A 16 1.41 16.87 -3.44
CA GLN A 16 2.40 17.89 -3.74
C GLN A 16 3.11 18.41 -2.49
N GLU A 17 2.36 18.61 -1.40
CA GLU A 17 2.92 19.02 -0.10
C GLU A 17 3.86 17.95 0.46
N LEU A 18 3.45 16.69 0.45
CA LEU A 18 4.28 15.58 0.89
C LEU A 18 5.56 15.48 0.06
N TYR A 19 5.42 15.39 -1.26
CA TYR A 19 6.53 15.16 -2.18
C TYR A 19 7.52 16.32 -2.18
N THR A 20 7.04 17.56 -2.18
CA THR A 20 7.92 18.75 -2.19
C THR A 20 8.80 18.82 -0.95
N ASN A 21 8.29 18.40 0.20
CA ASN A 21 9.07 18.35 1.42
C ASN A 21 10.07 17.18 1.40
N LEU A 22 9.65 15.98 0.99
CA LEU A 22 10.51 14.80 0.97
C LEU A 22 11.68 14.90 -0.02
N LYS A 23 11.43 15.41 -1.23
CA LYS A 23 12.44 15.47 -2.30
C LYS A 23 13.64 16.39 -1.99
N THR A 24 13.56 17.18 -0.92
CA THR A 24 14.68 18.03 -0.47
C THR A 24 15.83 17.21 0.12
N ASN A 25 15.52 16.05 0.71
CA ASN A 25 16.49 15.23 1.43
C ASN A 25 16.52 13.77 0.95
N PHE A 26 15.55 13.34 0.15
CA PHE A 26 15.40 11.94 -0.25
C PHE A 26 15.13 11.80 -1.75
N ASP A 27 15.74 10.80 -2.38
CA ASP A 27 15.38 10.34 -3.72
C ASP A 27 14.17 9.41 -3.63
N ILE A 28 12.98 9.97 -3.84
CA ILE A 28 11.72 9.24 -3.72
C ILE A 28 11.44 8.51 -5.04
N LYS A 29 11.30 7.18 -4.98
CA LYS A 29 10.92 6.35 -6.14
C LYS A 29 9.44 6.00 -6.16
N THR A 30 8.92 5.60 -5.00
CA THR A 30 7.54 5.15 -4.85
C THR A 30 6.94 5.73 -3.58
N ILE A 31 5.68 6.17 -3.66
CA ILE A 31 4.87 6.51 -2.50
C ILE A 31 3.68 5.54 -2.45
N TRP A 32 3.54 4.83 -1.33
CA TRP A 32 2.40 3.96 -1.08
C TRP A 32 1.23 4.78 -0.52
N LEU A 33 0.09 4.79 -1.19
CA LEU A 33 -1.13 5.46 -0.78
C LEU A 33 -2.01 4.49 0.03
N GLN A 34 -2.28 4.84 1.28
CA GLN A 34 -3.08 4.02 2.19
C GLN A 34 -4.59 4.24 1.94
N ILE A 35 -5.24 3.24 1.35
CA ILE A 35 -6.68 3.20 1.08
C ILE A 35 -7.29 2.18 2.01
N THR A 36 -7.47 2.56 3.27
CA THR A 36 -8.00 1.69 4.33
C THR A 36 -9.01 2.44 5.18
N SER A 37 -9.66 1.71 6.09
CA SER A 37 -10.58 2.28 7.09
C SER A 37 -11.74 3.05 6.42
N PRO A 38 -12.73 2.37 5.83
CA PRO A 38 -13.79 2.99 5.02
C PRO A 38 -14.51 4.15 5.71
N ILE A 39 -14.61 4.13 7.04
CA ILE A 39 -15.18 5.20 7.85
C ILE A 39 -14.48 6.56 7.73
N LYS A 40 -13.23 6.60 7.27
CA LYS A 40 -12.46 7.83 7.04
C LYS A 40 -12.69 8.43 5.65
N TRP A 41 -13.44 7.77 4.79
CA TRP A 41 -13.69 8.16 3.41
C TRP A 41 -15.09 8.78 3.25
N GLU A 42 -15.30 9.47 2.13
CA GLU A 42 -16.60 10.06 1.83
C GLU A 42 -17.62 8.95 1.52
N ALA A 43 -18.88 9.17 1.90
CA ALA A 43 -19.96 8.27 1.48
C ALA A 43 -20.19 8.29 -0.05
N ASN A 44 -19.76 9.37 -0.71
CA ASN A 44 -19.81 9.49 -2.16
C ASN A 44 -18.57 8.83 -2.80
N ILE A 45 -18.77 7.65 -3.37
CA ILE A 45 -17.74 6.85 -4.04
C ILE A 45 -17.03 7.62 -5.15
N ALA A 46 -17.76 8.41 -5.96
CA ALA A 46 -17.15 9.17 -7.05
C ALA A 46 -16.13 10.19 -6.52
N LYS A 47 -16.42 10.85 -5.39
CA LYS A 47 -15.45 11.75 -4.74
C LYS A 47 -14.20 11.01 -4.25
N ASN A 48 -14.35 9.80 -3.71
CA ASN A 48 -13.21 8.99 -3.28
C ASN A 48 -12.32 8.64 -4.48
N VAL A 49 -12.93 8.16 -5.58
CA VAL A 49 -12.21 7.82 -6.81
C VAL A 49 -11.52 9.04 -7.40
N ASP A 50 -12.20 10.18 -7.51
CA ASP A 50 -11.62 11.43 -8.01
C ASP A 50 -10.45 11.91 -7.14
N PHE A 51 -10.57 11.78 -5.81
CA PHE A 51 -9.54 12.14 -4.86
C PHE A 51 -8.30 11.24 -5.01
N ILE A 52 -8.48 9.92 -5.09
CA ILE A 52 -7.41 8.94 -5.31
C ILE A 52 -6.73 9.19 -6.65
N ASN A 53 -7.51 9.34 -7.72
CA ASN A 53 -6.99 9.61 -9.07
C ASN A 53 -6.19 10.93 -9.10
N GLY A 54 -6.64 11.97 -8.39
CA GLY A 54 -5.92 13.23 -8.27
C GLY A 54 -4.52 13.09 -7.64
N ILE A 55 -4.34 12.19 -6.67
CA ILE A 55 -3.02 11.85 -6.11
C ILE A 55 -2.14 11.18 -7.17
N ILE A 56 -2.69 10.16 -7.85
CA ILE A 56 -1.97 9.37 -8.84
C ILE A 56 -1.49 10.23 -10.01
N GLU A 57 -2.36 11.05 -10.57
CA GLU A 57 -2.02 11.92 -11.70
C GLU A 57 -1.01 13.00 -11.31
N ALA A 58 -1.13 13.58 -10.10
CA ALA A 58 -0.14 14.52 -9.59
C ALA A 58 1.24 13.86 -9.45
N ALA A 59 1.31 12.62 -8.98
CA ALA A 59 2.56 11.88 -8.82
C ALA A 59 3.22 11.54 -10.17
N LYS A 60 2.42 11.09 -11.15
CA LYS A 60 2.88 10.81 -12.51
C LYS A 60 3.57 12.03 -13.14
N ALA A 61 3.05 13.25 -12.90
CA ALA A 61 3.64 14.48 -13.41
C ALA A 61 5.08 14.73 -12.90
N TYR A 62 5.47 14.12 -11.78
CA TYR A 62 6.84 14.18 -11.24
C TYR A 62 7.64 12.89 -11.46
N GLY A 63 7.13 11.93 -12.24
CA GLY A 63 7.77 10.64 -12.47
C GLY A 63 7.82 9.74 -11.22
N ILE A 64 6.93 9.97 -10.25
CA ILE A 64 6.84 9.19 -9.02
C ILE A 64 5.79 8.10 -9.18
N THR A 65 6.15 6.85 -8.87
CA THR A 65 5.20 5.74 -8.86
C THR A 65 4.33 5.81 -7.60
N ILE A 66 3.01 5.64 -7.77
CA ILE A 66 2.09 5.41 -6.65
C ILE A 66 1.77 3.92 -6.56
N GLY A 67 2.02 3.33 -5.40
CA GLY A 67 1.47 2.01 -5.04
C GLY A 67 0.24 2.16 -4.15
N ILE A 68 -0.65 1.18 -4.14
CA ILE A 68 -1.85 1.20 -3.29
C ILE A 68 -1.69 0.21 -2.14
N TYR A 69 -1.89 0.69 -0.91
CA TYR A 69 -2.00 -0.15 0.29
C TYR A 69 -3.47 -0.28 0.71
N THR A 70 -4.06 -1.47 0.60
CA THR A 70 -5.51 -1.70 0.83
C THR A 70 -5.83 -3.18 1.09
N SER A 71 -7.08 -3.52 1.36
CA SER A 71 -7.60 -4.89 1.27
C SER A 71 -8.71 -4.95 0.23
N GLY A 72 -9.08 -6.15 -0.22
CA GLY A 72 -10.24 -6.29 -1.13
C GLY A 72 -11.53 -5.70 -0.54
N TYR A 73 -11.72 -5.87 0.78
CA TYR A 73 -12.84 -5.27 1.50
C TYR A 73 -12.77 -3.73 1.49
N ASP A 74 -11.64 -3.15 1.89
CA ASP A 74 -11.48 -1.69 1.94
C ASP A 74 -11.66 -1.07 0.54
N TRP A 75 -11.05 -1.68 -0.48
CA TRP A 75 -11.15 -1.20 -1.86
C TRP A 75 -12.59 -1.20 -2.36
N GLN A 76 -13.33 -2.30 -2.12
CA GLN A 76 -14.75 -2.39 -2.47
C GLN A 76 -15.57 -1.31 -1.75
N GLN A 77 -15.39 -1.15 -0.43
CA GLN A 77 -16.18 -0.18 0.34
C GLN A 77 -15.88 1.27 -0.04
N ILE A 78 -14.63 1.60 -0.35
CA ILE A 78 -14.19 2.97 -0.60
C ILE A 78 -14.40 3.38 -2.07
N THR A 79 -14.21 2.45 -3.00
CA THR A 79 -14.16 2.75 -4.44
C THR A 79 -15.21 2.03 -5.28
N HIS A 80 -15.99 1.12 -4.68
CA HIS A 80 -16.92 0.23 -5.39
C HIS A 80 -16.21 -0.59 -6.49
N ASP A 81 -15.08 -1.21 -6.12
CA ASP A 81 -14.27 -2.04 -7.01
C ASP A 81 -13.84 -1.32 -8.29
N TRP A 82 -13.48 -0.03 -8.15
CA TRP A 82 -12.97 0.75 -9.27
C TRP A 82 -11.79 0.02 -9.93
N THR A 83 -11.83 -0.07 -11.27
CA THR A 83 -10.87 -0.83 -12.10
C THR A 83 -9.75 0.03 -12.68
N GLY A 84 -9.65 1.29 -12.26
CA GLY A 84 -8.46 2.11 -12.44
C GLY A 84 -7.77 2.34 -11.10
N PRO A 85 -6.54 2.90 -11.09
CA PRO A 85 -5.56 2.99 -12.18
C PRO A 85 -4.96 1.61 -12.53
N THR A 86 -4.49 1.40 -13.77
CA THR A 86 -3.93 0.10 -14.21
C THR A 86 -2.45 -0.10 -13.90
N ASP A 87 -1.71 0.99 -13.68
CA ASP A 87 -0.23 0.97 -13.53
C ASP A 87 0.19 1.29 -12.10
N THR A 88 -0.39 0.61 -11.12
CA THR A 88 -0.02 0.79 -9.70
C THR A 88 0.29 -0.55 -9.05
N PRO A 89 1.43 -0.70 -8.34
CA PRO A 89 1.69 -1.91 -7.57
C PRO A 89 0.75 -1.99 -6.36
N LEU A 90 0.39 -3.21 -5.97
CA LEU A 90 -0.49 -3.49 -4.84
C LEU A 90 0.31 -4.00 -3.64
N TRP A 91 0.07 -3.37 -2.49
CA TRP A 91 0.42 -3.86 -1.16
C TRP A 91 -0.88 -4.21 -0.45
N TYR A 92 -1.31 -5.46 -0.54
CA TYR A 92 -2.54 -5.84 0.15
C TYR A 92 -2.26 -6.24 1.59
N TRP A 93 -3.22 -6.05 2.48
CA TRP A 93 -3.14 -6.57 3.84
C TRP A 93 -4.19 -7.66 4.05
N ASN A 94 -3.78 -8.75 4.69
CA ASN A 94 -4.67 -9.80 5.17
C ASN A 94 -4.11 -10.37 6.47
N VAL A 95 -4.79 -10.09 7.58
CA VAL A 95 -4.38 -10.44 8.95
C VAL A 95 -5.63 -10.83 9.74
N LEU A 96 -5.48 -11.65 10.79
CA LEU A 96 -6.59 -12.10 11.64
C LEU A 96 -6.92 -11.10 12.76
N GLY A 97 -6.12 -10.06 12.94
CA GLY A 97 -6.17 -9.14 14.08
C GLY A 97 -4.80 -8.53 14.36
N SER A 98 -4.64 -7.91 15.53
CA SER A 98 -3.37 -7.32 15.96
C SER A 98 -2.53 -8.29 16.79
N GLY A 99 -1.21 -8.18 16.66
CA GLY A 99 -0.23 -8.91 17.44
C GLY A 99 0.16 -10.29 16.87
N PRO A 100 1.17 -10.94 17.47
CA PRO A 100 1.86 -12.10 16.86
C PRO A 100 0.99 -13.34 16.67
N MET A 101 -0.13 -13.44 17.40
CA MET A 101 -1.06 -14.57 17.28
C MET A 101 -2.07 -14.40 16.14
N ALA A 102 -2.05 -13.26 15.45
CA ALA A 102 -3.03 -12.88 14.45
C ALA A 102 -2.44 -12.77 13.04
N GLU A 103 -1.25 -13.35 12.84
CA GLU A 103 -0.60 -13.45 11.54
C GLU A 103 -1.36 -14.40 10.59
N THR A 104 -1.29 -14.09 9.29
CA THR A 104 -1.58 -15.05 8.22
C THR A 104 -0.27 -15.61 7.64
N PRO A 105 -0.30 -16.68 6.83
CA PRO A 105 0.91 -17.17 6.17
C PRO A 105 1.65 -16.06 5.40
N ASN A 106 2.97 -16.02 5.53
CA ASN A 106 3.86 -15.07 4.85
C ASN A 106 4.07 -15.43 3.37
N ASN A 107 2.99 -15.67 2.63
CA ASN A 107 3.01 -15.96 1.20
C ASN A 107 1.79 -15.33 0.51
N PHE A 108 1.71 -15.45 -0.81
CA PHE A 108 0.65 -14.86 -1.63
C PHE A 108 -0.50 -15.84 -1.95
N ASP A 109 -0.57 -17.01 -1.31
CA ASP A 109 -1.52 -18.08 -1.66
C ASP A 109 -2.98 -17.70 -1.39
N ASP A 110 -3.19 -16.73 -0.49
CA ASP A 110 -4.51 -16.18 -0.14
C ASP A 110 -4.89 -14.94 -0.97
N PHE A 111 -4.07 -14.54 -1.94
CA PHE A 111 -4.41 -13.43 -2.82
C PHE A 111 -5.57 -13.81 -3.76
N HIS A 112 -6.53 -12.89 -3.88
CA HIS A 112 -7.61 -12.97 -4.85
C HIS A 112 -7.65 -11.68 -5.66
N ILE A 113 -8.03 -11.77 -6.93
CA ILE A 113 -8.12 -10.62 -7.84
C ILE A 113 -9.22 -9.67 -7.34
N PHE A 114 -8.89 -8.38 -7.22
CA PHE A 114 -9.85 -7.30 -6.98
C PHE A 114 -9.36 -5.99 -7.61
N GLY A 115 -10.30 -5.09 -7.91
CA GLY A 115 -9.98 -3.84 -8.61
C GLY A 115 -9.19 -4.10 -9.90
N PRO A 116 -8.11 -3.33 -10.17
CA PRO A 116 -7.26 -3.53 -11.35
C PRO A 116 -6.19 -4.63 -11.20
N TRP A 117 -6.02 -5.25 -10.03
CA TRP A 117 -4.83 -6.07 -9.74
C TRP A 117 -5.04 -7.57 -9.95
N THR A 118 -4.26 -8.15 -10.86
CA THR A 118 -4.18 -9.61 -11.06
C THR A 118 -3.09 -10.29 -10.23
N ALA A 119 -2.19 -9.51 -9.63
CA ALA A 119 -1.15 -9.95 -8.71
C ALA A 119 -0.81 -8.84 -7.71
N ALA A 120 -0.32 -9.22 -6.52
CA ALA A 120 0.21 -8.29 -5.53
C ALA A 120 1.74 -8.22 -5.58
N SER A 121 2.30 -7.05 -5.26
CA SER A 121 3.75 -6.84 -5.11
C SER A 121 4.21 -7.04 -3.68
N VAL A 122 3.36 -6.70 -2.71
CA VAL A 122 3.60 -6.78 -1.28
C VAL A 122 2.37 -7.33 -0.57
N LYS A 123 2.57 -8.11 0.49
CA LYS A 123 1.53 -8.51 1.44
C LYS A 123 1.93 -8.10 2.85
N GLN A 124 1.03 -7.43 3.57
CA GLN A 124 1.11 -7.34 5.04
C GLN A 124 0.41 -8.56 5.65
N PHE A 125 1.18 -9.43 6.30
CA PHE A 125 0.68 -10.68 6.90
C PHE A 125 0.67 -10.63 8.44
N GLY A 126 1.28 -9.60 9.05
CA GLY A 126 1.25 -9.34 10.49
C GLY A 126 1.15 -7.84 10.79
N GLN A 127 0.53 -7.45 11.90
CA GLN A 127 0.36 -6.04 12.28
C GLN A 127 0.48 -5.83 13.79
N GLU A 128 0.99 -4.66 14.17
CA GLU A 128 1.12 -4.23 15.58
C GLU A 128 1.89 -5.22 16.47
N GLU A 129 2.99 -5.79 15.97
CA GLU A 129 3.74 -6.82 16.66
C GLU A 129 4.94 -6.27 17.45
N PRO A 130 5.11 -6.67 18.73
CA PRO A 130 6.24 -6.24 19.55
C PRO A 130 7.49 -7.09 19.25
N ILE A 131 8.34 -6.63 18.34
CA ILE A 131 9.59 -7.30 17.94
C ILE A 131 10.77 -6.46 18.38
N CYS A 132 11.68 -7.06 19.15
CA CYS A 132 12.89 -6.40 19.67
C CYS A 132 12.63 -5.04 20.37
N GLY A 133 11.49 -4.92 21.07
CA GLY A 133 11.10 -3.68 21.77
C GLY A 133 10.49 -2.59 20.88
N GLN A 134 10.22 -2.89 19.61
CA GLN A 134 9.52 -2.01 18.68
C GLN A 134 8.22 -2.64 18.23
N THR A 135 7.18 -1.82 18.02
CA THR A 135 5.93 -2.27 17.39
C THR A 135 6.06 -2.14 15.88
N VAL A 136 5.96 -3.25 15.15
CA VAL A 136 6.14 -3.29 13.70
C VAL A 136 4.98 -4.01 13.01
N ASN A 137 4.77 -3.69 11.73
CA ASN A 137 4.02 -4.54 10.83
C ASN A 137 4.98 -5.47 10.09
N ARG A 138 4.45 -6.62 9.65
CA ARG A 138 5.24 -7.64 8.97
C ARG A 138 4.75 -7.82 7.54
N ASP A 139 5.71 -7.74 6.63
CA ASP A 139 5.44 -7.72 5.21
C ASP A 139 6.30 -8.75 4.47
N ILE A 140 5.77 -9.28 3.38
CA ILE A 140 6.53 -10.02 2.38
C ILE A 140 6.40 -9.32 1.03
N TYR A 141 7.50 -9.16 0.31
CA TYR A 141 7.51 -8.62 -1.03
C TYR A 141 8.36 -9.44 -1.98
N THR A 142 8.00 -9.37 -3.26
CA THR A 142 8.76 -9.97 -4.35
C THR A 142 9.50 -8.84 -5.07
N PRO A 143 10.83 -8.73 -4.96
CA PRO A 143 11.57 -7.72 -5.71
C PRO A 143 11.50 -8.00 -7.21
N PRO A 144 11.61 -6.96 -8.06
CA PRO A 144 11.83 -7.18 -9.48
C PRO A 144 13.10 -8.03 -9.66
N LEU A 145 13.05 -8.99 -10.59
CA LEU A 145 14.01 -10.08 -10.86
C LEU A 145 15.50 -9.68 -10.97
N LEU A 146 15.83 -8.38 -10.95
CA LEU A 146 17.17 -7.82 -11.14
C LEU A 146 18.00 -7.69 -9.86
N ILE A 147 17.42 -7.91 -8.67
CA ILE A 147 18.19 -7.98 -7.43
C ILE A 147 18.18 -9.43 -6.97
N LYS A 148 19.15 -10.22 -7.45
CA LYS A 148 19.39 -11.60 -7.00
C LYS A 148 20.77 -11.66 -6.33
N THR A 149 20.93 -10.96 -5.21
CA THR A 149 22.03 -11.11 -4.26
C THR A 149 21.79 -12.28 -3.31
N ASP A 150 22.82 -13.05 -2.98
CA ASP A 150 22.81 -14.40 -2.36
C ASP A 150 22.16 -14.58 -0.97
N SER A 151 21.29 -13.66 -0.52
CA SER A 151 20.61 -13.70 0.78
C SER A 151 19.08 -13.82 0.68
N PHE A 152 18.54 -14.27 -0.45
CA PHE A 152 17.11 -14.49 -0.61
C PHE A 152 16.64 -15.73 0.16
N SER A 153 15.40 -15.67 0.68
CA SER A 153 14.68 -16.89 1.03
C SER A 153 14.68 -17.83 -0.18
N SER A 154 14.58 -19.14 0.02
CA SER A 154 14.63 -20.15 -1.06
C SER A 154 13.66 -19.89 -2.22
N ASN A 155 12.68 -18.99 -2.03
CA ASN A 155 11.62 -18.67 -2.98
C ASN A 155 11.74 -17.27 -3.63
N GLY A 156 12.84 -16.53 -3.42
CA GLY A 156 13.07 -15.24 -4.07
C GLY A 156 12.27 -14.06 -3.51
N THR A 157 11.67 -14.23 -2.33
CA THR A 157 10.92 -13.20 -1.60
C THR A 157 11.73 -12.65 -0.43
N ILE A 158 11.42 -11.42 -0.02
CA ILE A 158 12.03 -10.79 1.16
C ILE A 158 10.93 -10.53 2.18
N GLN A 159 11.20 -10.89 3.43
CA GLN A 159 10.35 -10.64 4.57
C GLN A 159 10.91 -9.47 5.40
N ILE A 160 10.03 -8.53 5.78
CA ILE A 160 10.35 -7.35 6.59
C ILE A 160 9.57 -7.43 7.90
N GLY A 161 10.14 -6.89 8.98
CA GLY A 161 9.50 -6.82 10.29
C GLY A 161 9.51 -8.16 11.02
N GLY A 162 10.52 -9.00 10.82
CA GLY A 162 10.65 -10.29 11.52
C GLY A 162 11.71 -10.28 12.62
N TYR A 163 11.72 -11.34 13.42
CA TYR A 163 12.87 -11.69 14.25
C TYR A 163 14.05 -12.06 13.34
N VAL A 164 15.23 -11.52 13.62
CA VAL A 164 16.51 -11.88 12.97
C VAL A 164 17.02 -13.24 13.44
#